data_AF-A0A392RNN4-F1
#
_entry.id   AF-A0A392RNN4-F1
#
_cell.length_a   1.000
_cell.length_b   1.000
_cell.length_c   1.000
_cell.angle_alpha   90.00
_cell.angle_beta   90.00
_cell.angle_gamma   90.00
#
_symmetry.space_group_name_H-M   'P 1'
#
loop_
_entity.id
_entity.type
_entity.pdbx_description
1 polymer ?
#
loop_
_entity_poly.entity_id
_entity_poly.type
_entity_poly.pdbx_seq_one_letter_code
_entity_poly.pdbx_strand_id
1 'polypeptide(L)'
;MEDFASTKAYCTRLKTLSDQLANVDSPVMNTRLVLKMIFGLTDAYAGFVTYIHQHDSLLTFAAARSRLELEESTMLQRAARESGSSSISTALMAKSPSRDKSLPAEVDKETGEVETVETEERNFTVVVA
;
A
#
# COMPACT_ATOMS: atom_id res chain seq x y z
N MET A 1 -2.27 -15.18 -17.39
CA MET A 1 -1.67 -13.89 -17.77
C MET A 1 -0.75 -13.99 -18.99
N GLU A 2 -0.44 -15.21 -19.44
CA GLU A 2 0.53 -15.50 -20.50
C GLU A 2 0.14 -14.92 -21.88
N ASP A 3 -1.16 -14.69 -22.13
CA ASP A 3 -1.66 -14.12 -23.38
C ASP A 3 -1.69 -12.57 -23.42
N PHE A 4 -1.40 -11.87 -22.32
CA PHE A 4 -1.56 -10.41 -22.22
C PHE A 4 -0.28 -9.71 -21.76
N ALA A 5 0.08 -8.61 -22.42
CA ALA A 5 1.29 -7.83 -22.10
C ALA A 5 1.23 -7.07 -20.76
N SER A 6 0.06 -6.90 -20.14
CA SER A 6 -0.10 -6.22 -18.86
C SER A 6 -1.39 -6.63 -18.16
N THR A 7 -1.37 -6.57 -16.82
CA THR A 7 -2.53 -6.75 -15.93
C THR A 7 -3.68 -5.82 -16.30
N LYS A 8 -3.37 -4.59 -16.72
CA LYS A 8 -4.37 -3.60 -17.14
C LYS A 8 -5.14 -4.04 -18.38
N ALA A 9 -4.45 -4.63 -19.35
CA ALA A 9 -5.03 -5.12 -20.60
C ALA A 9 -5.96 -6.31 -20.32
N TYR A 10 -5.52 -7.24 -19.47
CA TYR A 10 -6.32 -8.38 -19.03
C TYR A 10 -7.62 -7.94 -18.33
N CYS A 11 -7.53 -7.06 -17.33
CA CYS A 11 -8.70 -6.53 -16.62
C CYS A 11 -9.68 -5.81 -17.58
N THR A 12 -9.15 -5.09 -18.56
CA THR A 12 -9.97 -4.39 -19.56
C THR A 12 -10.73 -5.38 -20.44
N ARG A 13 -10.07 -6.44 -20.94
CA ARG A 13 -10.72 -7.49 -21.72
C ARG A 13 -11.82 -8.20 -20.91
N LEU A 14 -11.56 -8.48 -19.64
CA LEU A 14 -12.52 -9.11 -18.73
C LEU A 14 -13.75 -8.22 -18.51
N LYS A 15 -13.54 -6.90 -18.37
CA LYS A 15 -14.61 -5.90 -18.25
C LYS A 15 -15.46 -5.83 -19.52
N THR A 16 -14.84 -5.77 -20.70
CA THR A 16 -15.55 -5.77 -21.98
C THR A 16 -16.44 -7.00 -22.15
N LEU A 17 -15.95 -8.19 -21.78
CA LEU A 17 -16.77 -9.41 -21.79
C LEU A 17 -17.95 -9.32 -20.83
N SER A 18 -17.72 -8.81 -19.61
CA SER A 18 -18.79 -8.59 -18.64
C SER A 18 -19.86 -7.62 -19.16
N ASP A 19 -19.45 -6.56 -19.85
CA ASP A 19 -20.37 -5.55 -20.39
C ASP A 19 -21.17 -6.09 -21.58
N GLN A 20 -20.54 -6.92 -22.43
CA GLN A 20 -21.25 -7.65 -23.49
C GLN A 20 -22.30 -8.61 -22.93
N LEU A 21 -21.96 -9.32 -21.85
CA LEU A 21 -22.89 -10.22 -21.15
C LEU A 21 -24.06 -9.46 -20.51
N ALA A 22 -23.79 -8.26 -19.98
CA ALA A 22 -24.83 -7.38 -19.45
C ALA A 22 -25.79 -6.88 -20.55
N ASN A 23 -25.28 -6.66 -21.76
CA ASN A 23 -26.10 -6.25 -22.92
C ASN A 23 -27.05 -7.35 -23.44
N VAL A 24 -26.84 -8.62 -23.05
CA VAL A 24 -27.71 -9.76 -23.41
C VAL A 24 -28.52 -10.26 -22.22
N ASP A 25 -28.84 -9.37 -21.28
CA ASP A 25 -29.62 -9.64 -20.06
C ASP A 25 -29.02 -10.70 -19.12
N SER A 26 -27.71 -10.97 -19.23
CA SER A 26 -26.96 -11.90 -18.37
C SER A 26 -25.83 -11.18 -17.61
N PRO A 27 -26.15 -10.24 -16.70
CA PRO A 27 -25.11 -9.49 -15.97
C PRO A 27 -24.26 -10.40 -15.09
N VAL A 28 -22.94 -10.22 -15.16
CA VAL A 28 -22.00 -10.94 -14.29
C VAL A 28 -21.86 -10.17 -12.97
N MET A 29 -22.04 -10.86 -11.85
CA MET A 29 -21.79 -10.29 -10.53
C MET A 29 -20.32 -9.88 -10.36
N ASN A 30 -20.08 -8.74 -9.71
CA ASN A 30 -18.73 -8.23 -9.43
C ASN A 30 -17.84 -9.30 -8.77
N THR A 31 -18.34 -10.01 -7.77
CA THR A 31 -17.62 -11.07 -7.07
C THR A 31 -17.12 -12.16 -8.03
N ARG A 32 -17.97 -12.57 -8.96
CA ARG A 32 -17.63 -13.61 -9.95
C ARG A 32 -16.63 -13.08 -11.00
N LEU A 33 -16.70 -11.80 -11.33
CA LEU A 33 -15.73 -11.14 -12.20
C LEU A 33 -14.36 -11.04 -11.54
N VAL A 34 -14.32 -10.69 -10.25
CA VAL A 34 -13.08 -10.64 -9.44
C VAL A 34 -12.47 -12.04 -9.29
N LEU A 35 -13.27 -13.07 -9.01
CA LEU A 35 -12.77 -14.45 -8.98
C LEU A 35 -12.15 -14.86 -10.32
N LYS A 36 -12.85 -14.61 -11.44
CA LYS A 36 -12.30 -14.89 -12.78
C LYS A 36 -10.98 -14.16 -13.03
N MET A 37 -10.84 -12.93 -12.53
CA MET A 37 -9.60 -12.17 -12.60
C MET A 37 -8.48 -12.88 -11.84
N ILE A 38 -8.71 -13.30 -10.60
CA ILE A 38 -7.74 -13.99 -9.75
C ILE A 38 -7.27 -15.30 -10.39
N PHE A 39 -8.19 -16.11 -10.92
CA PHE A 39 -7.86 -17.36 -11.62
C PHE A 39 -6.98 -17.15 -12.86
N GLY A 40 -6.98 -15.95 -13.46
CA GLY A 40 -6.15 -15.64 -14.62
C GLY A 40 -4.77 -15.06 -14.28
N LEU A 41 -4.49 -14.79 -13.00
CA LEU A 41 -3.20 -14.27 -12.54
C LEU A 41 -2.19 -15.40 -12.31
N THR A 42 -0.91 -15.07 -12.46
CA THR A 42 0.20 -15.97 -12.15
C THR A 42 0.56 -15.93 -10.66
N ASP A 43 1.32 -16.91 -10.17
CA ASP A 43 1.73 -17.03 -8.75
C ASP A 43 2.50 -15.80 -8.23
N ALA A 44 3.14 -15.04 -9.13
CA ALA A 44 3.79 -13.76 -8.80
C ALA A 44 2.85 -12.75 -8.10
N TYR A 45 1.53 -12.88 -8.26
CA TYR A 45 0.52 -12.02 -7.66
C TYR A 45 -0.07 -12.58 -6.36
N ALA A 46 0.62 -13.49 -5.66
CA ALA A 46 0.15 -14.07 -4.39
C ALA A 46 -0.26 -13.02 -3.33
N GLY A 47 0.40 -11.84 -3.31
CA GLY A 47 0.03 -10.72 -2.44
C GLY A 47 -1.38 -10.18 -2.72
N PHE A 48 -1.75 -10.09 -4.00
CA PHE A 48 -3.10 -9.71 -4.40
C PHE A 48 -4.15 -10.77 -4.02
N VAL A 49 -3.83 -12.06 -4.20
CA VAL A 49 -4.75 -13.16 -3.82
C VAL A 49 -5.03 -13.13 -2.32
N THR A 50 -3.98 -12.97 -1.51
CA THR A 50 -4.08 -12.84 -0.05
C THR A 50 -4.95 -11.64 0.36
N TYR A 51 -4.78 -10.50 -0.31
CA TYR A 51 -5.61 -9.32 -0.08
C TYR A 51 -7.09 -9.61 -0.32
N ILE A 52 -7.44 -10.28 -1.42
CA ILE A 52 -8.84 -10.61 -1.70
C ILE A 52 -9.42 -11.53 -0.63
N HIS A 53 -8.68 -12.55 -0.18
CA HIS A 53 -9.13 -13.43 0.89
C HIS A 53 -9.36 -12.70 2.23
N GLN A 54 -8.58 -11.65 2.52
CA GLN A 54 -8.80 -10.80 3.69
C GLN A 54 -10.03 -9.91 3.55
N HIS A 55 -10.47 -9.63 2.33
CA HIS A 55 -11.57 -8.74 2.01
C HIS A 55 -12.70 -9.47 1.27
N ASP A 56 -13.31 -10.42 1.96
CA ASP A 56 -14.09 -11.51 1.34
C ASP A 56 -15.51 -11.14 0.87
N SER A 57 -15.96 -9.88 0.95
CA SER A 57 -17.38 -9.57 0.71
C SER A 57 -17.76 -8.25 0.03
N LEU A 58 -16.85 -7.28 -0.16
CA LEU A 58 -17.23 -5.93 -0.61
C LEU A 58 -16.37 -5.34 -1.74
N LEU A 59 -15.36 -6.06 -2.22
CA LEU A 59 -14.56 -5.52 -3.32
C LEU A 59 -15.31 -5.62 -4.64
N THR A 60 -15.67 -4.45 -5.15
CA THR A 60 -16.11 -4.28 -6.54
C THR A 60 -14.94 -4.58 -7.49
N PHE A 61 -15.27 -4.92 -8.73
CA PHE A 61 -14.24 -5.17 -9.75
C PHE A 61 -13.30 -3.97 -9.93
N ALA A 62 -13.82 -2.75 -9.82
CA ALA A 62 -13.03 -1.52 -9.92
C ALA A 62 -12.01 -1.40 -8.78
N ALA A 63 -12.42 -1.67 -7.54
CA ALA A 63 -11.53 -1.66 -6.38
C ALA A 63 -10.45 -2.74 -6.49
N ALA A 64 -10.84 -3.94 -6.92
CA ALA A 64 -9.92 -5.06 -7.11
C ALA A 64 -8.87 -4.74 -8.19
N ARG A 65 -9.27 -4.12 -9.30
CA ARG A 65 -8.35 -3.64 -10.33
C ARG A 65 -7.37 -2.60 -9.79
N SER A 66 -7.84 -1.61 -9.04
CA SER A 66 -6.98 -0.57 -8.48
C SER A 66 -5.94 -1.16 -7.53
N ARG A 67 -6.35 -2.12 -6.69
CA ARG A 67 -5.42 -2.85 -5.82
C ARG A 67 -4.39 -3.66 -6.63
N LEU A 68 -4.82 -4.31 -7.70
CA LEU A 68 -3.95 -5.10 -8.56
C LEU A 68 -2.89 -4.22 -9.26
N GLU A 69 -3.28 -3.03 -9.74
CA GLU A 69 -2.34 -2.04 -10.30
C GLU A 69 -1.35 -1.53 -9.24
N LEU A 70 -1.78 -1.36 -7.99
CA LEU A 70 -0.88 -1.03 -6.88
C LEU A 70 0.12 -2.15 -6.59
N GLU A 71 -0.34 -3.39 -6.53
CA GLU A 71 0.52 -4.56 -6.30
C GLU A 71 1.61 -4.64 -7.38
N GLU A 72 1.24 -4.51 -8.65
CA GLU A 72 2.19 -4.47 -9.79
C GLU A 72 3.24 -3.37 -9.60
N SER A 73 2.83 -2.14 -9.26
CA SER A 73 3.76 -1.03 -8.99
C SER A 73 4.72 -1.34 -7.83
N THR A 74 4.21 -1.90 -6.73
CA THR A 74 5.03 -2.25 -5.56
C THR A 74 6.04 -3.36 -5.87
N MET A 75 5.67 -4.34 -6.69
CA MET A 75 6.56 -5.39 -7.16
C MET A 75 7.69 -4.82 -8.03
N LEU A 76 7.35 -3.92 -8.97
CA LEU A 76 8.35 -3.22 -9.80
C LEU A 76 9.30 -2.39 -8.94
N GLN A 77 8.78 -1.65 -7.96
CA GLN A 77 9.60 -0.85 -7.06
C GLN A 77 10.53 -1.72 -6.21
N ARG A 78 10.06 -2.87 -5.73
CA ARG A 78 10.88 -3.82 -4.96
C ARG A 78 11.99 -4.41 -5.82
N ALA A 79 11.67 -4.85 -7.05
CA ALA A 79 12.67 -5.35 -7.99
C ALA A 79 13.74 -4.29 -8.34
N ALA A 80 13.33 -3.02 -8.47
CA ALA A 80 14.26 -1.91 -8.68
C ALA A 80 15.17 -1.66 -7.47
N ARG A 81 14.63 -1.77 -6.25
CA ARG A 81 15.41 -1.67 -5.01
C ARG A 81 16.38 -2.82 -4.85
N GLU A 82 15.97 -4.05 -5.14
CA GLU A 82 16.83 -5.24 -5.05
C GLU A 82 17.97 -5.18 -6.08
N SER A 83 17.72 -4.64 -7.27
CA SER A 83 18.75 -4.42 -8.29
C SER A 83 19.70 -3.26 -7.96
N GLY A 84 19.26 -2.29 -7.14
CA GLY A 84 20.07 -1.16 -6.67
C GLY A 84 20.69 -1.35 -5.28
N SER A 85 20.34 -2.42 -4.55
CA SER A 85 20.75 -2.66 -3.16
C SER A 85 22.03 -3.47 -3.07
N SER A 86 23.09 -2.94 -3.65
CA SER A 86 24.41 -3.08 -3.04
C SER A 86 24.63 -1.84 -2.18
N SER A 87 24.90 -2.00 -0.89
CA SER A 87 25.27 -0.96 0.09
C SER A 87 24.19 -0.03 0.67
N ILE A 88 23.46 -0.51 1.69
CA ILE A 88 23.21 0.34 2.88
C ILE A 88 23.17 -0.51 4.15
N SER A 89 24.33 -0.74 4.77
CA SER A 89 24.44 -1.12 6.18
C SER A 89 24.25 0.12 7.03
N THR A 90 23.05 0.35 7.56
CA THR A 90 22.81 1.37 8.59
C THR A 90 23.17 0.79 9.97
N ALA A 91 24.43 0.96 10.36
CA ALA A 91 24.89 0.65 11.71
C ALA A 91 24.34 1.68 12.72
N LEU A 92 23.60 1.20 13.72
CA LEU A 92 23.04 1.96 14.84
C LEU A 92 24.16 2.36 15.82
N MET A 93 24.56 3.64 15.83
CA MET A 93 25.49 4.17 16.84
C MET A 93 24.71 4.64 18.07
N ALA A 94 24.70 3.82 19.13
CA ALA A 94 24.18 4.22 20.44
C ALA A 94 25.17 5.18 21.13
N LYS A 95 24.80 6.46 21.24
CA LYS A 95 25.54 7.47 22.03
C LYS A 95 25.11 7.36 23.49
N SER A 96 25.98 6.88 24.37
CA SER A 96 25.79 6.96 25.82
C SER A 96 25.99 8.41 26.31
N PRO A 97 25.05 9.00 27.07
CA PRO A 97 25.29 10.26 27.75
C PRO A 97 26.02 10.03 29.09
N SER A 98 27.27 10.46 29.16
CA SER A 98 28.04 10.60 30.39
C SER A 98 27.48 11.75 31.25
N ARG A 99 27.28 11.43 32.52
CA ARG A 99 26.73 12.23 33.60
C ARG A 99 27.78 13.23 34.09
N ASP A 100 27.47 14.54 34.11
CA ASP A 100 28.11 15.47 35.03
C ASP A 100 27.16 16.63 35.39
N LYS A 101 27.40 17.23 36.56
CA LYS A 101 26.40 17.77 37.49
C LYS A 101 26.74 19.21 37.85
N SER A 102 25.81 20.16 37.70
CA SER A 102 25.59 21.32 38.61
C SER A 102 24.59 22.33 38.02
N LEU A 103 23.63 22.76 38.86
CA LEU A 103 22.77 23.95 38.74
C LEU A 103 23.44 25.11 39.53
N PRO A 104 22.88 26.33 39.65
CA PRO A 104 21.90 27.09 38.83
C PRO A 104 22.37 28.55 38.52
N ALA A 105 21.67 29.30 37.65
CA ALA A 105 21.37 30.74 37.79
C ALA A 105 20.64 31.29 36.53
N GLU A 106 19.94 32.39 36.75
CA GLU A 106 18.77 32.97 36.07
C GLU A 106 19.14 34.11 35.08
N VAL A 107 18.12 34.75 34.44
CA VAL A 107 18.11 36.09 33.77
C VAL A 107 18.55 36.09 32.28
N ASP A 108 17.88 36.64 31.25
CA ASP A 108 16.63 37.42 31.08
C ASP A 108 16.24 37.51 29.56
N LYS A 109 14.94 37.76 29.31
CA LYS A 109 14.29 38.58 28.26
C LYS A 109 14.49 38.47 26.72
N GLU A 110 13.31 38.40 26.08
CA GLU A 110 12.78 39.31 25.02
C GLU A 110 12.81 38.88 23.52
N THR A 111 11.57 38.65 23.01
CA THR A 111 11.01 38.86 21.66
C THR A 111 11.54 38.12 20.43
N GLY A 112 10.60 37.49 19.73
CA GLY A 112 10.69 37.21 18.29
C GLY A 112 9.66 36.17 17.85
N GLU A 113 8.48 36.65 17.44
CA GLU A 113 7.41 35.85 16.82
C GLU A 113 7.94 35.04 15.62
N VAL A 114 7.58 33.76 15.55
CA VAL A 114 7.14 33.12 14.30
C VAL A 114 6.13 32.02 14.60
N GLU A 115 4.92 32.30 14.15
CA GLU A 115 3.79 31.44 13.94
C GLU A 115 4.15 30.25 13.03
N THR A 116 3.76 29.03 13.38
CA THR A 116 2.72 28.24 12.66
C THR A 116 2.82 26.74 12.96
N VAL A 117 1.62 26.18 13.18
CA VAL A 117 1.16 24.79 13.09
C VAL A 117 1.73 23.74 14.04
N GLU A 118 1.00 23.55 15.14
CA GLU A 118 0.99 22.34 15.96
C GLU A 118 0.75 21.10 15.09
N THR A 119 1.63 20.12 15.24
CA THR A 119 1.50 18.79 14.66
C THR A 119 0.70 17.95 15.66
N GLU A 120 -0.57 17.69 15.38
CA GLU A 120 -1.41 16.83 16.22
C GLU A 120 -0.94 15.37 16.10
N GLU A 121 -0.10 14.94 17.04
CA GLU A 121 0.25 13.54 17.26
C GLU A 121 -0.98 12.77 17.80
N ARG A 122 -1.80 12.24 16.90
CA ARG A 122 -2.85 11.29 17.28
C ARG A 122 -2.25 9.91 17.54
N ASN A 123 -1.92 9.72 18.80
CA ASN A 123 -1.54 8.46 19.43
C ASN A 123 -2.74 7.48 19.38
N PHE A 124 -2.76 6.55 18.43
CA PHE A 124 -3.81 5.51 18.37
C PHE A 124 -3.38 4.29 19.18
N THR A 125 -3.73 4.30 20.48
CA THR A 125 -3.67 3.13 21.36
C THR A 125 -4.67 2.09 20.87
N VAL A 126 -4.19 0.96 20.34
CA VAL A 126 -5.03 -0.22 20.07
C VAL A 126 -5.20 -0.98 21.38
N VAL A 127 -6.37 -0.85 22.01
CA VAL A 127 -6.79 -1.72 23.12
C VAL A 127 -7.38 -2.97 22.49
N VAL A 128 -6.70 -4.10 22.67
CA VAL A 128 -7.22 -5.43 22.32
C VAL A 128 -8.03 -5.90 23.53
N ALA A 129 -9.33 -6.08 23.35
CA ALA A 129 -10.25 -6.67 24.33
C ALA A 129 -10.59 -8.11 23.94
#